data_AF-A0AA37X1T3-F1
#
_entry.id   AF-A0AA37X1T3-F1
#
_cell.length_a   1.000
_cell.length_b   1.000
_cell.length_c   1.000
_cell.angle_alpha   90.00
_cell.angle_beta   90.00
_cell.angle_gamma   90.00
#
_symmetry.space_group_name_H-M   'P 1'
#
loop_
_entity.id
_entity.type
_entity.pdbx_description
1 polymer ?
#
loop_
_entity_poly.entity_id
_entity_poly.type
_entity_poly.pdbx_seq_one_letter_code
_entity_poly.pdbx_strand_id
1 'polypeptide(L)' 'MGAAEWADSLYPDIVGDGFVNVGYATPDKKVADFLIRHIPRWAEYLRTHNPSMPAVTVGTSTEMVDRLLLYKVWIAPEVN' A
#
# COMPACT_ATOMS: atom_id res chain seq x y z
N MET A 1 -18.24 -8.78 6.88
CA MET A 1 -17.39 -8.06 5.92
C MET A 1 -16.01 -8.70 5.96
N GLY A 2 -15.61 -9.37 4.88
CA GLY A 2 -14.45 -10.28 4.82
C GLY A 2 -13.21 -9.66 4.19
N ALA A 3 -12.04 -10.25 4.41
CA ALA A 3 -10.75 -9.74 3.92
C ALA A 3 -10.67 -9.56 2.39
N ALA A 4 -11.51 -10.27 1.62
CA ALA A 4 -11.62 -10.11 0.17
C ALA A 4 -12.26 -8.77 -0.24
N GLU A 5 -13.25 -8.28 0.52
CA GLU A 5 -13.92 -7.01 0.23
C GLU A 5 -13.00 -5.81 0.49
N TRP A 6 -11.99 -5.96 1.36
CA TRP A 6 -10.92 -4.98 1.55
C TRP A 6 -9.95 -4.95 0.37
N ALA A 7 -9.67 -6.10 -0.26
CA ALA A 7 -8.78 -6.16 -1.41
C ALA A 7 -9.39 -5.47 -2.64
N ASP A 8 -10.70 -5.63 -2.84
CA ASP A 8 -11.40 -4.99 -3.96
C ASP A 8 -11.59 -3.48 -3.76
N SER A 9 -11.70 -2.98 -2.52
CA SER A 9 -11.76 -1.53 -2.27
C SER A 9 -10.39 -0.83 -2.31
N LEU A 10 -9.28 -1.58 -2.40
CA LEU A 10 -7.93 -1.03 -2.58
C LEU A 10 -7.58 -0.75 -4.04
N TYR A 11 -8.36 -1.27 -5.00
CA TYR A 11 -8.12 -1.11 -6.43
C TYR A 11 -9.35 -0.80 -7.29
N PRO A 12 -10.33 0.04 -6.87
CA PRO A 12 -11.26 0.60 -7.82
C PRO A 12 -10.55 1.81 -8.44
N ASP A 13 -9.94 1.60 -9.60
CA ASP A 13 -9.49 2.65 -10.51
C ASP A 13 -8.29 3.48 -10.03
N ILE A 14 -7.09 3.08 -10.48
CA ILE A 14 -5.88 3.89 -10.52
C ILE A 14 -6.14 5.08 -11.48
N VAL A 15 -6.84 6.11 -11.01
CA VAL A 15 -7.15 7.33 -11.77
C VAL A 15 -6.94 8.53 -10.86
N GLY A 16 -5.99 9.40 -11.23
CA GLY A 16 -5.89 10.75 -10.68
C GLY A 16 -4.46 11.23 -10.48
N ASP A 17 -3.93 11.89 -11.50
CA ASP A 17 -2.68 12.66 -11.43
C ASP A 17 -2.74 13.69 -10.28
N GLY A 18 -1.74 13.68 -9.39
CA GLY A 18 -1.54 14.74 -8.38
C GLY A 18 -1.85 14.43 -6.91
N PHE A 19 -2.42 13.28 -6.57
CA PHE A 19 -2.53 12.82 -5.17
C PHE A 19 -1.77 11.51 -4.99
N VAL A 20 -0.86 11.45 -4.01
CA VAL A 20 -0.31 10.17 -3.56
C VAL A 20 -1.50 9.38 -3.00
N ASN A 21 -1.96 8.37 -3.75
CA ASN A 21 -3.03 7.47 -3.31
C ASN A 21 -2.49 6.66 -2.12
N VAL A 22 -2.66 7.18 -0.92
CA VAL A 22 -2.26 6.53 0.32
C VAL A 22 -3.17 5.31 0.52
N GLY A 23 -2.63 4.12 0.24
CA GLY A 23 -3.36 2.87 0.45
C GLY A 23 -3.69 2.60 1.91
N TYR A 24 -2.86 3.07 2.84
CA TYR A 24 -3.07 2.94 4.29
C TYR A 24 -2.50 4.13 5.07
N ALA A 25 -3.30 4.69 6.00
CA ALA A 25 -2.86 5.67 6.99
C ALA A 25 -3.19 5.16 8.39
N THR A 26 -2.19 5.08 9.28
CA THR A 26 -2.37 4.57 10.65
C THR A 26 -1.50 5.32 11.65
N PRO A 27 -2.00 5.60 12.88
CA PRO A 27 -1.16 6.10 13.97
C PRO A 27 -0.31 4.99 14.61
N ASP A 28 -0.59 3.71 14.33
CA ASP A 28 0.15 2.59 14.89
C ASP A 28 1.37 2.25 14.02
N LYS A 29 2.55 2.55 14.56
CA LYS A 29 3.84 2.25 13.93
C LYS A 29 4.00 0.76 13.61
N LYS A 30 3.52 -0.15 14.47
CA LYS A 30 3.68 -1.60 14.26
C LYS A 30 2.89 -2.06 13.04
N VAL A 31 1.71 -1.49 12.82
CA VAL A 31 0.90 -1.76 11.62
C VAL A 31 1.63 -1.25 10.38
N ALA A 32 2.15 -0.02 10.40
CA ALA A 32 2.93 0.52 9.29
C ALA A 32 4.16 -0.35 8.98
N ASP A 33 4.97 -0.69 10.00
CA ASP A 33 6.15 -1.54 9.86
C ASP A 33 5.79 -2.95 9.34
N PHE A 34 4.63 -3.48 9.72
CA PHE A 34 4.13 -4.75 9.22
C PHE A 34 3.84 -4.66 7.72
N LEU A 35 3.07 -3.64 7.29
CA LEU A 35 2.72 -3.43 5.88
C LEU A 35 3.96 -3.24 5.01
N ILE A 36 4.90 -2.39 5.44
CA ILE A 36 6.15 -2.11 4.73
C ILE A 36 6.95 -3.39 4.45
N ARG A 37 6.97 -4.32 5.42
CA ARG A 37 7.71 -5.59 5.28
C ARG A 37 6.97 -6.65 4.47
N HIS A 38 5.65 -6.71 4.56
CA HIS A 38 4.89 -7.84 4.02
C HIS A 38 4.36 -7.59 2.61
N ILE A 39 4.05 -6.34 2.25
CA ILE A 39 3.50 -6.02 0.92
C ILE A 39 4.45 -6.46 -0.22
N PRO A 40 5.77 -6.16 -0.20
CA PRO A 40 6.67 -6.57 -1.29
C PRO A 40 6.74 -8.08 -1.44
N ARG A 41 6.80 -8.80 -0.31
CA ARG A 41 6.86 -10.28 -0.28
C ARG A 41 5.57 -10.90 -0.83
N TRP A 42 4.43 -10.33 -0.47
CA TRP A 42 3.15 -10.80 -0.97
C TRP A 42 3.00 -10.56 -2.47
N ALA A 43 3.41 -9.39 -2.97
CA ALA A 43 3.39 -9.09 -4.40
C ALA A 43 4.34 -9.99 -5.19
N GLU A 44 5.52 -10.28 -4.67
CA GLU A 44 6.45 -11.26 -5.26
C GLU A 44 5.82 -12.66 -5.32
N TYR A 45 5.21 -13.12 -4.22
CA TYR A 45 4.49 -14.39 -4.19
C TYR A 45 3.37 -14.45 -5.25
N LEU A 46 2.57 -13.40 -5.39
CA LEU A 46 1.53 -13.34 -6.42
C LEU A 46 2.12 -13.36 -7.84
N ARG A 47 3.24 -12.67 -8.09
CA ARG A 47 3.93 -12.71 -9.37
C ARG A 47 4.36 -14.13 -9.78
N THR A 48 4.71 -14.99 -8.82
CA THR A 48 5.02 -16.39 -9.13
C THR A 48 3.82 -17.18 -9.67
N HIS A 49 2.60 -16.76 -9.33
CA HIS A 49 1.35 -17.39 -9.79
C HIS A 49 0.68 -16.63 -10.94
N ASN A 50 1.02 -15.34 -11.12
CA ASN A 50 0.55 -14.50 -12.20
C ASN A 50 1.70 -13.59 -12.71
N PRO A 51 2.48 -14.06 -13.70
CA PRO A 51 3.63 -13.34 -14.23
C PRO A 51 3.29 -11.97 -14.85
N SER A 52 2.03 -11.73 -15.18
CA SER A 52 1.55 -10.46 -15.74
C SER A 52 1.39 -9.36 -14.69
N MET A 53 1.48 -9.68 -13.40
CA MET A 53 1.41 -8.70 -12.32
C MET A 53 2.71 -7.86 -12.29
N PRO A 54 2.63 -6.52 -12.28
CA PRO A 54 3.81 -5.68 -12.19
C PRO A 54 4.53 -5.87 -10.86
N ALA A 55 5.84 -5.67 -10.86
CA ALA A 55 6.56 -5.48 -9.61
C ALA A 55 6.03 -4.23 -8.91
N VAL A 56 6.04 -4.24 -7.58
CA VAL A 56 5.54 -3.11 -6.78
C VAL A 56 6.59 -2.65 -5.80
N THR A 57 6.61 -1.34 -5.58
CA THR A 57 7.40 -0.69 -4.54
C THR A 57 6.46 -0.15 -3.47
N VAL A 58 6.98 -0.08 -2.24
CA VAL A 58 6.23 0.48 -1.10
C VAL A 58 6.76 1.86 -0.79
N GLY A 59 5.91 2.86 -0.98
CA GLY A 59 6.16 4.22 -0.54
C GLY A 59 5.70 4.44 0.89
N THR A 60 6.42 5.29 1.62
CA THR A 60 6.07 5.64 3.00
C THR A 60 6.26 7.13 3.24
N SER A 61 5.42 7.70 4.10
CA SER A 61 5.56 9.07 4.61
C SER A 61 5.02 9.13 6.02
N THR A 62 5.41 10.14 6.76
CA THR A 62 4.76 10.51 8.01
C THR A 62 4.13 11.89 7.90
N GLU A 63 3.08 12.14 8.67
CA GLU A 63 2.42 13.43 8.77
C GLU A 63 1.93 13.66 10.20
N MET A 64 1.97 14.89 10.69
CA MET A 64 1.34 15.28 11.96
C MET A 64 -0.04 15.88 11.68
N VAL A 65 -1.09 15.22 12.17
CA VAL A 65 -2.48 15.69 12.08
C VAL A 65 -3.04 15.79 13.48
N ASP A 66 -3.51 16.96 13.90
CA ASP A 66 -4.09 17.18 15.24
C ASP A 66 -3.22 16.65 16.40
N ARG A 67 -1.90 16.85 16.30
CA ARG A 67 -0.87 16.37 17.25
C ARG A 67 -0.69 14.85 17.29
N LEU A 68 -1.29 14.11 16.37
CA LEU A 68 -1.09 12.68 16.18
C LEU A 68 -0.16 12.45 14.99
N LEU A 69 0.89 11.64 15.20
CA LEU A 69 1.76 11.19 14.12
C LEU A 69 1.06 10.07 13.35
N LEU A 70 0.79 10.30 12.07
CA LEU A 70 0.25 9.32 11.14
C LEU A 70 1.36 8.78 10.24
N TYR A 71 1.38 7.46 10.09
CA TYR A 71 2.20 6.75 9.14
C TYR A 71 1.35 6.44 7.91
N LYS A 72 1.80 6.91 6.75
CA LYS A 72 1.19 6.69 5.44
C LYS A 72 2.00 5.67 4.67
N VAL A 73 1.33 4.69 4.08
CA VAL A 73 1.92 3.63 3.27
C VAL A 73 1.11 3.53 1.98
N TRP A 74 1.79 3.44 0.84
CA TRP A 74 1.16 3.21 -0.45
C TRP A 74 1.99 2.27 -1.31
N ILE A 75 1.35 1.76 -2.35
CA ILE A 75 1.95 0.84 -3.31
C ILE A 75 1.99 1.56 -4.65
N ALA A 76 3.14 1.52 -5.31
CA ALA A 76 3.30 2.00 -6.67
C ALA A 76 3.90 0.90 -7.54
N PRO A 77 3.58 0.85 -8.84
CA PRO A 77 4.33 0.01 -9.77
C PRO A 77 5.81 0.36 -9.70
N GLU A 78 6.69 -0.64 -9.76
CA GLU A 78 8.12 -0.40 -9.94
C GLU A 78 8.35 0.22 -11.32
N VAL A 79 8.91 1.43 -11.33
CA VAL A 79 9.29 2.12 -12.57
C VAL A 79 10.74 1.76 -12.85
N ASN A 80 10.99 1.02 -13.93
CA ASN A 80 12.34 0.79 -14.47
C ASN A 80 12.90 2.06 -15.12
#